data_AF-A0AAD5I4Q8-F1
#
_entry.id   AF-A0AAD5I4Q8-F1
#
_cell.length_a   1.000
_cell.length_b   1.000
_cell.length_c   1.000
_cell.angle_alpha   90.00
_cell.angle_beta   90.00
_cell.angle_gamma   90.00
#
_symmetry.space_group_name_H-M   'P 1'
#
loop_
_entity.id
_entity.type
_entity.pdbx_description
1 polymer ?
#
loop_
_entity_poly.entity_id
_entity_poly.type
_entity_poly.pdbx_seq_one_letter_code
_entity_poly.pdbx_strand_id
1 'polypeptide(L)'
;MSDPWTGIMFARTTCSSNASLYFSCETGDCRTGQIDCQGPTPNFPVTLLNFGINQGQVSYEVNLNHGFNIPVRFQPDGGSLVTGGSGACPVVDCIQDLKNVCPSPFVATNKNGAYVACNSACDALKDPKFCCTGEFTGPACKPNEHSQRFKDLCKLSHTYPGDNEPPVYKCSGANRRFMGFAAAVLLVWCCLLRFAFLFAAYELLPPPPPPPPPPPPPPPPPPPPPPPPPPPPPPPPPPPHCN
;
A
#
# COMPACT_ATOMS: atom_id res chain seq x y z
N MET A 1 -9.14 -16.72 -8.66
CA MET A 1 -8.13 -16.19 -9.61
C MET A 1 -7.16 -17.32 -9.92
N SER A 2 -7.13 -17.74 -11.18
CA SER A 2 -6.31 -18.83 -11.71
C SER A 2 -5.00 -18.35 -12.34
N ASP A 3 -4.84 -17.04 -12.55
CA ASP A 3 -3.64 -16.51 -13.19
C ASP A 3 -2.50 -16.41 -12.18
N PRO A 4 -1.31 -16.95 -12.51
CA PRO A 4 -0.16 -16.83 -11.66
C PRO A 4 0.26 -15.36 -11.58
N TRP A 5 0.50 -14.89 -10.36
CA TRP A 5 1.00 -13.54 -10.11
C TRP A 5 2.12 -13.62 -9.08
N THR A 6 3.18 -12.85 -9.25
CA THR A 6 4.21 -12.67 -8.23
C THR A 6 4.57 -11.20 -8.21
N GLY A 7 4.64 -10.63 -7.02
CA GLY A 7 4.97 -9.23 -6.88
C GLY A 7 5.29 -8.85 -5.45
N ILE A 8 5.61 -7.57 -5.30
CA ILE A 8 5.83 -6.93 -4.02
C ILE A 8 4.73 -5.89 -3.80
N MET A 9 4.31 -5.77 -2.54
CA MET A 9 3.49 -4.68 -2.06
C MET A 9 4.29 -3.90 -1.02
N PHE A 10 4.11 -2.59 -1.00
CA PHE A 10 4.76 -1.68 -0.06
C PHE A 10 3.88 -0.45 0.12
N ALA A 11 4.13 0.30 1.18
CA ALA A 11 3.46 1.57 1.41
C ALA A 11 4.42 2.74 1.23
N ARG A 12 3.86 3.85 0.75
CA ARG A 12 4.53 5.14 0.67
C ARG A 12 4.06 6.02 1.81
N THR A 13 4.96 6.81 2.41
CA THR A 13 4.61 7.70 3.53
C THR A 13 4.93 9.15 3.25
N THR A 14 4.19 10.03 3.92
CA THR A 14 4.32 11.50 3.82
C THR A 14 4.35 11.97 2.37
N CYS A 15 3.32 11.61 1.62
CA CYS A 15 3.22 11.93 0.21
C CYS A 15 2.53 13.28 -0.03
N SER A 16 2.96 13.99 -1.06
CA SER A 16 2.32 15.24 -1.50
C SER A 16 2.49 15.45 -3.01
N SER A 17 1.58 16.24 -3.58
CA SER A 17 1.72 16.76 -4.94
C SER A 17 2.15 18.22 -4.89
N ASN A 18 3.13 18.59 -5.70
CA ASN A 18 3.50 20.00 -5.86
C ASN A 18 2.56 20.73 -6.85
N ALA A 19 2.80 22.03 -7.07
CA ALA A 19 2.00 22.87 -7.97
C ALA A 19 1.98 22.39 -9.44
N SER A 20 2.97 21.58 -9.84
CA SER A 20 3.06 20.96 -11.16
C SER A 20 2.40 19.57 -11.23
N LEU A 21 1.62 19.20 -10.20
CA LEU A 21 1.00 17.88 -10.03
C LEU A 21 2.01 16.73 -9.93
N TYR A 22 3.28 17.03 -9.66
CA TYR A 22 4.29 16.01 -9.42
C TYR A 22 4.10 15.43 -8.02
N PHE A 23 3.72 14.15 -7.96
CA PHE A 23 3.51 13.39 -6.73
C PHE A 23 4.82 12.77 -6.25
N SER A 24 5.14 12.97 -4.96
CA SER A 24 6.34 12.39 -4.32
C SER A 24 6.08 12.05 -2.86
N CYS A 25 6.85 11.10 -2.33
CA CYS A 25 6.77 10.62 -0.96
C CYS A 25 8.13 10.64 -0.24
N GLU A 26 8.12 10.74 1.09
CA GLU A 26 9.36 10.68 1.88
C GLU A 26 9.96 9.27 1.92
N THR A 27 9.11 8.23 1.96
CA THR A 27 9.55 6.83 1.88
C THR A 27 8.74 6.07 0.82
N GLY A 28 9.38 5.08 0.21
CA GLY A 28 8.76 4.23 -0.80
C GLY A 28 8.42 4.90 -2.13
N ASP A 29 8.93 6.11 -2.38
CA ASP A 29 8.60 6.85 -3.58
C ASP A 29 9.00 6.08 -4.85
N CYS A 30 8.09 6.03 -5.82
CA CYS A 30 8.31 5.30 -7.08
C CYS A 30 9.05 6.15 -8.12
N ARG A 31 9.30 7.43 -7.85
CA ARG A 31 10.01 8.39 -8.71
C ARG A 31 9.36 8.59 -10.08
N THR A 32 8.09 8.26 -10.23
CA THR A 32 7.31 8.48 -11.46
C THR A 32 6.72 9.89 -11.53
N GLY A 33 6.67 10.61 -10.39
CA GLY A 33 5.90 11.85 -10.28
C GLY A 33 4.39 11.62 -10.27
N GLN A 34 3.93 10.37 -10.19
CA GLN A 34 2.53 9.98 -10.27
C GLN A 34 2.11 9.12 -9.06
N ILE A 35 0.81 9.10 -8.79
CA ILE A 35 0.25 8.20 -7.77
C ILE A 35 0.44 6.74 -8.19
N ASP A 36 0.26 6.40 -9.46
CA ASP A 36 0.56 5.06 -9.96
C ASP A 36 2.08 4.88 -10.11
N CYS A 37 2.59 3.78 -9.56
CA CYS A 37 3.99 3.42 -9.67
C CYS A 37 4.32 2.85 -11.04
N GLN A 38 3.40 2.23 -11.79
CA GLN A 38 3.65 1.66 -13.14
C GLN A 38 4.81 0.65 -13.25
N GLY A 39 5.23 0.02 -12.14
CA GLY A 39 6.22 -1.07 -12.16
C GLY A 39 7.65 -0.81 -11.65
N PRO A 40 8.21 0.42 -11.53
CA PRO A 40 9.47 0.66 -10.83
C PRO A 40 9.48 0.15 -9.39
N THR A 41 10.68 -0.26 -8.96
CA THR A 41 10.95 -0.55 -7.56
C THR A 41 10.88 0.73 -6.72
N PRO A 42 10.32 0.64 -5.50
CA PRO A 42 10.27 1.79 -4.61
C PRO A 42 11.67 2.28 -4.27
N ASN A 43 11.78 3.56 -3.92
CA ASN A 43 12.96 4.03 -3.23
C ASN A 43 13.02 3.46 -1.81
N PHE A 44 14.12 2.79 -1.49
CA PHE A 44 14.38 2.26 -0.17
C PHE A 44 14.78 3.38 0.79
N PRO A 45 14.49 3.25 2.10
CA PRO A 45 13.98 2.05 2.76
C PRO A 45 12.45 1.87 2.71
N VAL A 46 12.01 0.61 2.58
CA VAL A 46 10.59 0.21 2.68
C VAL A 46 10.44 -1.17 3.32
N THR A 47 9.36 -1.32 4.09
CA THR A 47 8.87 -2.64 4.49
C THR A 47 8.16 -3.28 3.30
N LEU A 48 8.64 -4.45 2.86
CA LEU A 48 8.05 -5.18 1.73
C LEU A 48 7.13 -6.29 2.20
N LEU A 49 6.06 -6.50 1.43
CA LEU A 49 5.26 -7.72 1.47
C LEU A 49 5.41 -8.43 0.14
N ASN A 50 6.15 -9.54 0.14
CA ASN A 50 6.29 -10.35 -1.05
C ASN A 50 5.11 -11.31 -1.13
N PHE A 51 4.56 -11.45 -2.33
CA PHE A 51 3.31 -12.17 -2.53
C PHE A 51 3.33 -12.93 -3.84
N GLY A 52 2.82 -14.15 -3.81
CA GLY A 52 2.70 -15.01 -4.97
C GLY A 52 1.35 -15.73 -5.00
N ILE A 53 0.78 -15.87 -6.19
CA ILE A 53 -0.37 -16.72 -6.49
C ILE A 53 0.10 -17.70 -7.54
N ASN A 54 -0.06 -18.99 -7.28
CA ASN A 54 0.20 -20.02 -8.26
C ASN A 54 -0.72 -21.21 -8.02
N GLN A 55 -1.45 -21.65 -9.06
CA GLN A 55 -2.34 -22.82 -9.00
C GLN A 55 -3.31 -22.81 -7.79
N GLY A 56 -3.88 -21.64 -7.47
CA GLY A 56 -4.79 -21.49 -6.34
C GLY A 56 -4.13 -21.51 -4.95
N GLN A 57 -2.80 -21.60 -4.88
CA GLN A 57 -2.01 -21.42 -3.68
C GLN A 57 -1.47 -20.00 -3.61
N VAL A 58 -1.39 -19.46 -2.40
CA VAL A 58 -0.92 -18.11 -2.11
C VAL A 58 0.32 -18.21 -1.22
N SER A 59 1.43 -17.67 -1.67
CA SER A 59 2.63 -17.46 -0.86
C SER A 59 2.72 -16.02 -0.38
N TYR A 60 3.13 -15.81 0.86
CA TYR A 60 3.30 -14.47 1.42
C TYR A 60 4.39 -14.45 2.49
N GLU A 61 5.07 -13.32 2.59
CA GLU A 61 6.06 -13.02 3.62
C GLU A 61 6.11 -11.49 3.86
N VAL A 62 6.62 -11.10 5.02
CA VAL A 62 7.05 -9.73 5.29
C VAL A 62 8.58 -9.71 5.21
N ASN A 63 9.13 -8.80 4.41
CA ASN A 63 10.54 -8.77 4.06
C ASN A 63 11.12 -7.38 4.34
N LEU A 64 12.16 -7.36 5.19
CA LEU A 64 12.88 -6.17 5.65
C LEU A 64 14.28 -6.07 5.03
N ASN A 65 14.58 -6.84 3.99
CA ASN A 65 15.86 -6.77 3.27
C ASN A 65 16.12 -5.38 2.68
N HIS A 66 15.04 -4.64 2.44
CA HIS A 66 15.06 -3.26 1.96
C HIS A 66 14.70 -2.22 3.02
N GLY A 67 14.88 -2.57 4.30
CA GLY A 67 14.66 -1.70 5.43
C GLY A 67 13.24 -1.75 5.97
N PHE A 68 12.90 -0.73 6.75
CA PHE A 68 11.62 -0.60 7.43
C PHE A 68 11.17 0.85 7.44
N ASN A 69 9.98 1.13 6.92
CA ASN A 69 9.36 2.46 6.97
C ASN A 69 8.07 2.47 7.80
N ILE A 70 7.25 1.44 7.66
CA ILE A 70 6.01 1.30 8.43
C ILE A 70 5.81 -0.12 8.95
N PRO A 71 5.06 -0.29 10.05
CA PRO A 71 4.67 -1.60 10.52
C PRO A 71 3.55 -2.20 9.67
N VAL A 72 3.65 -3.50 9.41
CA VAL A 72 2.74 -4.22 8.50
C VAL A 72 2.30 -5.54 9.09
N ARG A 73 1.09 -5.98 8.73
CA ARG A 73 0.55 -7.30 9.05
C ARG A 73 -0.16 -7.88 7.84
N PHE A 74 0.22 -9.11 7.51
CA PHE A 74 -0.51 -9.97 6.58
C PHE A 74 -1.37 -10.95 7.38
N GLN A 75 -2.70 -10.85 7.23
CA GLN A 75 -3.66 -11.71 7.91
C GLN A 75 -4.56 -12.39 6.87
N PRO A 76 -4.35 -13.69 6.60
CA PRO A 76 -5.22 -14.48 5.75
C PRO A 76 -6.64 -14.55 6.34
N ASP A 77 -7.67 -14.37 5.50
CA ASP A 77 -9.06 -14.64 5.87
C ASP A 77 -9.44 -16.06 5.40
N GLY A 78 -9.29 -17.00 6.33
CA GLY A 78 -9.45 -18.43 6.09
C GLY A 78 -8.29 -19.06 5.30
N GLY A 79 -8.59 -20.20 4.68
CA GLY A 79 -7.61 -21.03 3.97
C GLY A 79 -6.81 -21.96 4.88
N SER A 80 -6.13 -22.90 4.24
CA SER A 80 -5.36 -23.95 4.90
C SER A 80 -3.90 -23.89 4.47
N LEU A 81 -3.00 -24.06 5.44
CA LEU A 81 -1.57 -24.14 5.19
C LEU A 81 -1.26 -25.40 4.36
N VAL A 82 -0.50 -25.21 3.28
CA VAL A 82 -0.08 -26.27 2.34
C VAL A 82 1.40 -26.62 2.54
N THR A 83 2.23 -25.64 2.88
CA THR A 83 3.67 -25.83 3.10
C THR A 83 4.07 -25.17 4.41
N GLY A 84 4.81 -25.91 5.25
CA GLY A 84 5.27 -25.43 6.56
C GLY A 84 4.45 -25.89 7.77
N GLY A 85 3.47 -26.79 7.58
CA GLY A 85 2.69 -27.39 8.67
C GLY A 85 1.27 -27.77 8.27
N SER A 86 0.40 -27.95 9.26
CA SER A 86 -1.04 -28.21 9.12
C SER A 86 -1.86 -27.19 9.89
N GLY A 87 -3.01 -26.79 9.37
CA GLY A 87 -3.95 -25.90 10.07
C GLY A 87 -4.24 -24.62 9.31
N ALA A 88 -4.70 -23.61 10.05
CA ALA A 88 -5.02 -22.30 9.50
C ALA A 88 -3.77 -21.60 8.96
N CYS A 89 -3.99 -20.73 7.98
CA CYS A 89 -2.95 -19.87 7.44
C CYS A 89 -2.40 -18.91 8.50
N PRO A 90 -1.09 -18.90 8.77
CA PRO A 90 -0.51 -18.09 9.82
C PRO A 90 -0.56 -16.60 9.50
N VAL A 91 -0.66 -15.79 10.55
CA VAL A 91 -0.42 -14.35 10.45
C VAL A 91 1.08 -14.12 10.35
N VAL A 92 1.49 -13.21 9.46
CA VAL A 92 2.89 -12.76 9.35
C VAL A 92 2.92 -11.25 9.51
N ASP A 93 3.78 -10.76 10.42
CA ASP A 93 3.84 -9.34 10.70
C ASP A 93 5.21 -8.83 11.16
N CYS A 94 5.33 -7.51 11.09
CA CYS A 94 6.32 -6.69 11.77
C CYS A 94 5.60 -5.42 12.24
N ILE A 95 4.98 -5.48 13.41
CA ILE A 95 4.20 -4.38 13.98
C ILE A 95 4.96 -3.51 15.00
N GLN A 96 6.25 -3.80 15.21
CA GLN A 96 7.09 -3.08 16.16
C GLN A 96 7.58 -1.75 15.58
N ASP A 97 7.86 -0.78 16.44
CA ASP A 97 8.54 0.46 16.05
C ASP A 97 10.07 0.24 16.04
N LEU A 98 10.65 0.13 14.85
CA LEU A 98 12.09 -0.07 14.69
C LEU A 98 12.93 1.21 14.85
N LYS A 99 12.30 2.38 15.04
CA LYS A 99 12.99 3.66 15.18
C LYS A 99 14.07 3.64 16.27
N ASN A 100 13.77 3.05 17.42
CA ASN A 100 14.66 3.09 18.59
C ASN A 100 15.79 2.04 18.54
N VAL A 101 15.71 1.07 17.64
CA VAL A 101 16.77 0.07 17.43
C VAL A 101 17.60 0.32 16.17
N CYS A 102 17.14 1.25 15.32
CA CYS A 102 17.84 1.64 14.11
C CYS A 102 19.19 2.29 14.44
N PRO A 103 20.33 1.68 14.07
CA PRO A 103 21.63 2.28 14.28
C PRO A 103 21.77 3.59 13.51
N SER A 104 22.50 4.55 14.10
CA SER A 104 22.77 5.85 13.48
C SER A 104 23.20 5.82 12.00
N PRO A 105 24.09 4.92 11.52
CA PRO A 105 24.46 4.90 10.10
C PRO A 105 23.34 4.46 9.15
N PHE A 106 22.25 3.89 9.66
CA PHE A 106 21.15 3.34 8.85
C PHE A 106 19.86 4.16 8.96
N VAL A 107 19.83 5.18 9.82
CA VAL A 107 18.69 6.09 9.94
C VAL A 107 18.49 6.84 8.62
N ALA A 108 17.31 6.73 8.03
CA ALA A 108 16.88 7.58 6.93
C ALA A 108 16.14 8.81 7.50
N THR A 109 16.52 10.00 7.04
CA THR A 109 15.91 11.26 7.45
C THR A 109 15.30 12.02 6.27
N ASN A 110 14.24 12.79 6.51
CA ASN A 110 13.76 13.76 5.54
C ASN A 110 14.66 15.01 5.47
N LYS A 111 14.26 15.97 4.63
CA LYS A 111 14.98 17.25 4.43
C LYS A 111 15.13 18.08 5.71
N ASN A 112 14.27 17.87 6.71
CA ASN A 112 14.30 18.56 7.99
C ASN A 112 15.12 17.81 9.05
N GLY A 113 15.76 16.69 8.68
CA GLY A 113 16.52 15.85 9.61
C GLY A 113 15.65 14.95 10.49
N ALA A 114 14.33 14.90 10.27
CA ALA A 114 13.45 14.01 11.02
C ALA A 114 13.58 12.57 10.52
N TYR A 115 13.62 11.60 11.44
CA TYR A 115 13.59 10.18 11.12
C TYR A 115 12.34 9.85 10.31
N VAL A 116 12.51 9.16 9.18
CA VAL A 116 11.40 8.66 8.36
C VAL A 116 11.36 7.15 8.23
N ALA A 117 12.51 6.48 8.36
CA ALA A 117 12.63 5.03 8.19
C ALA A 117 14.03 4.54 8.60
N CYS A 118 14.23 3.23 8.59
CA CYS A 118 15.52 2.59 8.83
C CYS A 118 15.95 1.76 7.62
N ASN A 119 17.17 1.99 7.13
CA ASN A 119 17.78 1.22 6.05
C ASN A 119 18.21 -0.17 6.52
N SER A 120 18.22 -1.12 5.59
CA SER A 120 18.96 -2.35 5.81
C SER A 120 20.47 -2.08 5.71
N ALA A 121 21.27 -2.95 6.32
CA ALA A 121 22.74 -2.87 6.20
C ALA A 121 23.20 -3.03 4.74
N CYS A 122 22.54 -3.89 3.95
CA CYS A 122 22.83 -4.03 2.53
C CYS A 122 22.59 -2.72 1.79
N ASP A 123 21.44 -2.07 2.02
CA ASP A 123 21.11 -0.86 1.27
C ASP A 123 21.96 0.35 1.65
N ALA A 124 22.35 0.46 2.92
CA ALA A 124 23.18 1.54 3.38
C ALA A 124 24.66 1.37 3.03
N LEU A 125 25.21 0.15 3.17
CA LEU A 125 26.66 -0.08 3.07
C LEU A 125 27.08 -0.63 1.71
N LYS A 126 26.17 -1.25 0.96
CA LYS A 126 26.45 -1.91 -0.33
C LYS A 126 27.58 -2.95 -0.28
N ASP A 127 27.88 -3.47 0.91
CA ASP A 127 28.89 -4.50 1.13
C ASP A 127 28.34 -5.88 0.71
N PRO A 128 29.06 -6.65 -0.12
CA PRO A 128 28.68 -8.01 -0.50
C PRO A 128 28.31 -8.93 0.69
N LYS A 129 28.94 -8.73 1.85
CA LYS A 129 28.64 -9.49 3.07
C LYS A 129 27.22 -9.23 3.60
N PHE A 130 26.72 -8.01 3.51
CA PHE A 130 25.36 -7.66 3.95
C PHE A 130 24.31 -7.95 2.88
N CYS A 131 24.71 -7.87 1.61
CA CYS A 131 23.83 -8.14 0.48
C CYS A 131 23.80 -9.62 0.04
N CYS A 132 24.64 -10.46 0.66
CA CYS A 132 24.80 -11.87 0.34
C CYS A 132 25.07 -12.14 -1.13
N THR A 133 26.05 -11.41 -1.67
CA THR A 133 26.51 -11.54 -3.07
C THR A 133 27.95 -12.07 -3.11
N GLY A 134 28.37 -12.58 -4.27
CA GLY A 134 29.69 -13.17 -4.46
C GLY A 134 29.93 -14.38 -3.54
N GLU A 135 31.02 -14.33 -2.78
CA GLU A 135 31.42 -15.39 -1.83
C GLU A 135 30.49 -15.51 -0.61
N PHE A 136 29.61 -14.54 -0.38
CA PHE A 136 28.67 -14.52 0.74
C PHE A 136 27.28 -15.05 0.38
N THR A 137 27.16 -15.86 -0.68
CA THR A 137 25.89 -16.45 -1.12
C THR A 137 25.59 -17.78 -0.41
N GLY A 138 24.33 -18.22 -0.44
CA GLY A 138 23.91 -19.52 0.10
C GLY A 138 24.25 -19.66 1.59
N PRO A 139 24.88 -20.77 2.03
CA PRO A 139 25.22 -20.98 3.43
C PRO A 139 26.21 -19.95 4.01
N ALA A 140 26.95 -19.21 3.18
CA ALA A 140 27.88 -18.17 3.61
C ALA A 140 27.17 -16.84 3.93
N CYS A 141 25.91 -16.68 3.52
CA CYS A 141 25.06 -15.56 3.89
C CYS A 141 24.63 -15.71 5.35
N LYS A 142 25.28 -14.96 6.24
CA LYS A 142 25.02 -15.02 7.69
C LYS A 142 24.28 -13.76 8.17
N PRO A 143 23.45 -13.88 9.23
CA PRO A 143 22.91 -12.71 9.88
C PRO A 143 24.06 -11.85 10.44
N ASN A 144 23.80 -10.56 10.55
CA ASN A 144 24.68 -9.59 11.21
C ASN A 144 23.93 -8.93 12.37
N GLU A 145 24.62 -8.09 13.14
CA GLU A 145 24.03 -7.42 14.30
C GLU A 145 22.76 -6.62 13.95
N HIS A 146 22.72 -5.97 12.79
CA HIS A 146 21.54 -5.21 12.36
C HIS A 146 20.35 -6.10 12.02
N SER A 147 20.55 -7.12 11.18
CA SER A 147 19.48 -8.04 10.81
C SER A 147 18.96 -8.80 12.04
N GLN A 148 19.84 -9.13 13.00
CA GLN A 148 19.44 -9.77 14.25
C GLN A 148 18.57 -8.84 15.11
N ARG A 149 18.91 -7.56 15.26
CA ARG A 149 18.06 -6.59 15.98
C ARG A 149 16.66 -6.47 15.36
N PHE A 150 16.57 -6.48 14.03
CA PHE A 150 15.29 -6.50 13.33
C PHE A 150 14.54 -7.81 13.59
N LYS A 151 15.24 -8.94 13.56
CA LYS A 151 14.67 -10.27 13.79
C LYS A 151 14.09 -10.41 15.20
N ASP A 152 14.79 -9.88 16.20
CA ASP A 152 14.37 -9.98 17.61
C ASP A 152 13.01 -9.32 17.85
N LEU A 153 12.72 -8.22 17.14
CA LEU A 153 11.46 -7.50 17.18
C LEU A 153 10.41 -8.04 16.20
N CYS A 154 10.84 -8.44 15.01
CA CYS A 154 9.98 -8.91 13.92
C CYS A 154 10.29 -10.36 13.55
N LYS A 155 10.01 -11.26 14.51
CA LYS A 155 10.33 -12.69 14.43
C LYS A 155 9.73 -13.41 13.23
N LEU A 156 8.64 -12.88 12.68
CA LEU A 156 7.91 -13.47 11.55
C LEU A 156 8.32 -12.88 10.20
N SER A 157 9.27 -11.94 10.16
CA SER A 157 9.71 -11.27 8.94
C SER A 157 11.11 -11.70 8.54
N HIS A 158 11.42 -11.72 7.25
CA HIS A 158 12.80 -11.91 6.77
C HIS A 158 13.58 -10.60 6.87
N THR A 159 14.82 -10.68 7.33
CA THR A 159 15.60 -9.50 7.77
C THR A 159 16.95 -9.35 7.06
N TYR A 160 17.35 -10.36 6.31
CA TYR A 160 18.49 -10.34 5.40
C TYR A 160 18.27 -11.37 4.27
N PRO A 161 19.00 -11.30 3.14
CA PRO A 161 18.71 -12.12 1.97
C PRO A 161 18.74 -13.65 2.16
N GLY A 162 19.51 -14.15 3.12
CA GLY A 162 19.60 -15.58 3.45
C GLY A 162 18.75 -16.00 4.64
N ASP A 163 17.87 -15.13 5.11
CA ASP A 163 16.93 -15.41 6.18
C ASP A 163 15.83 -16.32 5.66
N ASN A 164 15.71 -17.52 6.24
CA ASN A 164 14.71 -18.52 5.86
C ASN A 164 13.78 -18.88 7.02
N GLU A 165 13.77 -18.07 8.09
CA GLU A 165 12.97 -18.29 9.29
C GLU A 165 12.07 -17.08 9.57
N PRO A 166 10.74 -17.20 9.56
CA PRO A 166 9.98 -18.42 9.27
C PRO A 166 10.10 -18.82 7.79
N PRO A 167 9.73 -20.07 7.43
CA PRO A 167 9.59 -20.42 6.03
C PRO A 167 8.53 -19.54 5.35
N VAL A 168 8.64 -19.37 4.03
CA VAL A 168 7.59 -18.72 3.23
C VAL A 168 6.34 -19.59 3.26
N TYR A 169 5.29 -19.11 3.91
CA TYR A 169 4.05 -19.86 4.04
C TYR A 169 3.32 -19.95 2.71
N LYS A 170 2.69 -21.09 2.45
CA LYS A 170 1.81 -21.30 1.29
C LYS A 170 0.43 -21.73 1.75
N CYS A 171 -0.59 -21.09 1.23
CA CYS A 171 -1.97 -21.23 1.67
C CYS A 171 -2.93 -21.49 0.50
N SER A 172 -3.85 -22.44 0.66
CA SER A 172 -4.91 -22.72 -0.32
C SER A 172 -6.29 -22.35 0.25
N GLY A 173 -7.25 -22.06 -0.63
CA GLY A 173 -8.65 -21.86 -0.23
C GLY A 173 -8.95 -20.60 0.59
N ALA A 174 -8.05 -19.61 0.61
CA ALA A 174 -8.34 -18.31 1.22
C ALA A 174 -9.32 -17.51 0.35
N ASN A 175 -10.47 -17.13 0.91
CA ASN A 175 -11.56 -16.46 0.20
C ASN A 175 -11.31 -14.95 0.04
N ARG A 176 -10.68 -14.32 1.04
CA ARG A 176 -10.26 -12.91 1.03
C ARG A 176 -8.88 -12.79 1.67
N ARG A 177 -8.23 -11.65 1.45
CA ARG A 177 -6.88 -11.38 1.94
C ARG A 177 -6.88 -10.01 2.60
N PHE A 178 -6.58 -9.97 3.89
CA PHE A 178 -6.50 -8.72 4.61
C PHE A 178 -5.04 -8.32 4.79
N MET A 179 -4.66 -7.18 4.22
CA MET A 179 -3.38 -6.53 4.47
C MET A 179 -3.66 -5.32 5.34
N GLY A 180 -3.14 -5.35 6.57
CA GLY A 180 -3.21 -4.23 7.49
C GLY A 180 -1.88 -3.48 7.51
N PHE A 181 -1.91 -2.19 7.18
CA PHE A 181 -0.84 -1.29 7.58
C PHE A 181 -1.18 -0.79 8.97
N ALA A 182 -0.29 -0.99 9.94
CA ALA A 182 -0.49 -0.40 11.26
C ALA A 182 -0.35 1.12 11.09
N ALA A 183 -1.47 1.82 10.97
CA ALA A 183 -1.46 3.24 11.30
C ALA A 183 -0.94 3.31 12.74
N ALA A 184 0.06 4.15 13.00
CA ALA A 184 0.41 4.53 14.35
C ALA A 184 -0.83 5.17 14.97
N VAL A 185 -1.71 4.33 15.53
CA VAL A 185 -2.82 4.78 16.34
C VAL A 185 -2.14 5.48 17.49
N LEU A 186 -2.43 6.77 17.58
CA LEU A 186 -1.95 7.74 18.55
C LEU A 186 -2.25 7.27 19.99
N LEU A 187 -1.58 6.21 20.45
CA LEU A 187 -1.64 5.71 21.82
C LEU A 187 -0.75 6.54 22.76
N VAL A 188 -0.31 7.73 22.34
CA VAL A 188 0.33 8.72 23.21
C VAL A 188 -0.70 9.71 23.77
N TRP A 189 -1.89 9.81 23.17
CA TRP A 189 -2.91 10.77 23.66
C TRP A 189 -3.86 10.20 24.72
N CYS A 190 -3.79 8.91 25.03
CA CYS A 190 -4.66 8.27 26.03
C CYS A 190 -4.16 8.44 27.48
N CYS A 191 -2.89 8.77 27.71
CA CYS A 191 -2.33 8.88 29.07
C CYS A 191 -2.54 10.25 29.76
N LEU A 192 -2.81 11.33 29.01
CA LEU A 192 -2.84 12.68 29.59
C LEU A 192 -4.24 13.30 29.73
N LEU A 193 -5.28 12.68 29.19
CA LEU A 193 -6.65 13.16 29.36
C LEU A 193 -7.53 11.98 29.76
N ARG A 194 -8.01 12.02 31.01
CA ARG A 194 -9.05 11.13 31.56
C ARG A 194 -10.37 11.31 30.79
N PHE A 195 -10.43 10.85 29.55
CA PHE A 195 -11.65 10.71 28.79
C PHE A 195 -11.92 9.23 28.57
N ALA A 196 -12.85 8.71 29.37
CA ALA A 196 -13.43 7.41 29.20
C ALA A 196 -14.22 7.38 27.89
N PHE A 197 -13.62 6.92 26.79
CA PHE A 197 -14.37 6.51 25.59
C PHE A 197 -13.69 5.31 24.92
N LEU A 198 -14.22 4.14 25.23
CA LEU A 198 -14.44 2.97 24.35
C LEU A 198 -13.37 2.71 23.29
N PHE A 199 -12.25 2.10 23.71
CA PHE A 199 -11.49 1.20 22.82
C PHE A 199 -11.80 -0.25 23.22
N ALA A 200 -12.93 -0.73 22.75
CA ALA A 200 -13.25 -2.15 22.70
C ALA A 200 -13.98 -2.42 21.38
N ALA A 201 -13.47 -3.39 20.63
CA ALA A 201 -14.08 -3.99 19.44
C ALA A 201 -14.23 -3.10 18.20
N TYR A 202 -13.12 -2.85 17.49
CA TYR A 202 -13.15 -2.73 16.03
C TYR A 202 -12.59 -4.03 15.40
N GLU A 203 -13.05 -5.17 15.90
CA GLU A 203 -13.04 -6.41 15.13
C GLU A 203 -14.50 -6.87 15.03
N LEU A 204 -14.91 -7.27 13.82
CA LEU A 204 -16.20 -7.88 13.44
C LEU A 204 -17.35 -6.99 12.94
N LEU A 205 -17.12 -5.77 12.43
CA LEU A 205 -18.16 -5.15 11.58
C LEU A 205 -17.97 -5.60 10.12
N PRO A 206 -18.99 -6.24 9.50
CA PRO A 206 -18.94 -6.56 8.08
C PRO A 206 -18.72 -5.29 7.26
N PRO A 207 -18.03 -5.36 6.11
CA PRO A 207 -17.84 -4.20 5.25
C PRO A 207 -19.23 -3.58 4.95
N PRO A 208 -19.35 -2.24 4.96
CA PRO A 208 -20.60 -1.59 4.61
C PRO A 208 -21.06 -2.09 3.22
N PRO A 209 -22.37 -2.29 3.01
CA PRO A 209 -22.87 -2.65 1.69
C PRO A 209 -22.40 -1.63 0.66
N PRO A 210 -22.09 -2.06 -0.58
CA PRO A 210 -21.72 -1.12 -1.63
C PRO A 210 -22.81 -0.04 -1.75
N PRO A 211 -22.43 1.22 -2.04
CA PRO A 211 -23.41 2.27 -2.24
C PRO A 211 -24.37 1.86 -3.36
N PRO A 212 -25.67 2.23 -3.26
CA PRO A 212 -26.62 1.96 -4.33
C PRO A 212 -26.09 2.57 -5.64
N PRO A 213 -26.36 1.93 -6.79
CA PRO A 213 -25.99 2.49 -8.08
C PRO A 213 -26.55 3.92 -8.19
N PRO A 214 -25.82 4.85 -8.83
CA PRO A 214 -26.32 6.19 -9.06
C PRO A 214 -27.67 6.12 -9.79
N PRO A 215 -28.61 7.04 -9.50
CA PRO A 215 -29.87 7.09 -10.21
C PRO A 215 -29.61 7.23 -11.72
N PRO A 216 -30.46 6.65 -12.58
CA PRO A 216 -30.34 6.82 -14.01
C PRO A 216 -30.33 8.32 -14.35
N PRO A 217 -29.59 8.74 -15.38
CA PRO A 217 -29.58 10.13 -15.81
C PRO A 217 -31.02 10.58 -16.13
N PRO A 218 -31.36 11.85 -15.85
CA PRO A 218 -32.66 12.37 -16.22
C PRO A 218 -32.90 12.23 -17.72
N PRO A 219 -34.16 12.02 -18.15
CA PRO A 219 -34.48 11.98 -19.57
C PRO A 219 -34.01 13.27 -20.25
N PRO A 220 -33.60 13.18 -21.53
CA PRO A 220 -33.21 14.37 -22.29
C PRO A 220 -34.39 15.38 -22.30
N PRO A 221 -34.09 16.69 -22.29
CA PRO A 221 -35.11 17.71 -22.38
C PRO A 221 -35.94 17.52 -23.67
N PRO A 222 -37.23 17.86 -23.64
CA PRO A 222 -38.05 17.83 -24.84
C PRO A 222 -37.42 18.73 -25.92
N PRO A 223 -37.56 18.36 -27.20
CA PRO A 223 -37.08 19.20 -28.28
C PRO A 223 -37.71 20.59 -28.19
N PRO A 224 -36.97 21.65 -28.59
CA PRO A 224 -37.51 22.99 -28.60
C PRO A 224 -38.76 23.07 -29.50
N PRO A 225 -39.73 23.93 -29.16
CA PRO A 225 -40.90 24.12 -29.99
C PRO A 225 -40.47 24.56 -31.40
N PRO A 226 -41.24 24.19 -32.44
CA PRO A 226 -40.97 24.65 -33.79
C PRO A 226 -40.98 26.18 -33.83
N PRO A 227 -40.14 26.79 -34.68
CA PRO A 227 -40.13 28.24 -34.82
C PRO A 227 -41.52 28.75 -35.23
N PRO A 228 -41.90 29.96 -34.79
CA PRO A 228 -43.17 30.56 -35.16
C PRO A 228 -43.26 30.67 -36.69
N PRO A 229 -44.48 30.53 -37.26
CA PRO A 229 -44.67 30.74 -38.68
C PRO A 229 -44.19 32.14 -39.08
N PRO A 230 -43.63 32.29 -40.30
CA PRO A 230 -43.20 33.59 -40.78
C PRO A 230 -44.39 34.58 -40.76
N PRO A 231 -44.12 35.88 -40.49
CA PRO A 231 -45.16 36.88 -40.48
C PRO A 231 -45.88 36.91 -41.85
N PRO A 232 -47.19 37.19 -41.86
CA PRO A 232 -47.92 37.34 -43.10
C PRO A 232 -47.26 38.43 -43.96
N PRO A 233 -47.26 38.28 -45.30
CA PRO A 233 -46.74 39.29 -46.18
C PRO A 233 -47.45 40.63 -45.92
N PRO A 234 -46.73 41.76 -46.04
CA PRO A 234 -47.32 43.07 -45.84
C PRO A 234 -48.51 43.26 -46.81
N PRO A 235 -49.57 43.96 -46.37
CA PRO A 235 -50.70 44.24 -47.24
C PRO A 235 -50.22 44.98 -48.49
N PRO A 236 -50.84 44.72 -49.65
CA PRO A 236 -50.51 45.45 -50.87
C PRO A 236 -50.69 46.95 -50.64
N PRO A 237 -49.83 47.79 -51.25
CA PRO A 237 -49.92 49.23 -51.10
C PRO A 237 -51.31 49.72 -51.53
N PRO A 238 -51.88 50.73 -50.83
CA PRO A 238 -53.18 51.26 -51.17
C PRO A 238 -53.19 51.79 -52.60
N PRO A 239 -54.30 51.63 -53.33
CA PRO A 239 -54.41 52.15 -54.69
C PRO A 239 -54.20 53.67 -54.68
N PRO A 240 -53.51 54.23 -55.71
CA PRO A 240 -53.30 55.66 -55.81
C PRO A 240 -54.64 56.40 -55.82
N HIS A 241 -54.80 57.35 -54.89
CA HIS A 241 -55.98 58.21 -54.82
C HIS A 241 -56.04 59.15 -56.03
N CYS A 242 -57.18 59.14 -56.72
CA CYS A 242 -57.50 59.99 -57.86
C CYS A 242 -57.52 61.48 -57.49
N ASN A 243 -57.16 62.31 -58.47
CA ASN A 243 -57.82 63.60 -58.69
C ASN A 243 -58.51 63.54 -60.05
#